data_AF-X1V4M5-F1
#
_entry.id   AF-X1V4M5-F1
#
_cell.length_a   1.000
_cell.length_b   1.000
_cell.length_c   1.000
_cell.angle_alpha   90.00
_cell.angle_beta   90.00
_cell.angle_gamma   90.00
#
_symmetry.space_group_name_H-M   'P 1'
#
loop_
_entity.id
_entity.type
_entity.pdbx_description
1 polymer ?
#
loop_
_entity_poly.entity_id
_entity_poly.type
_entity_poly.pdbx_seq_one_letter_code
_entity_poly.pdbx_strand_id
1 'polypeptide(L)'
;MESFVLALVLTLIAGLSTTIGSFIAILVKKPSSKFISIIMGFSAGVMVLVSFVELLQQGIESSGFILGHLFFFLGMGLIFLIDVSISHIYEFEEPKLKEKKG
;
A
#
# COMPACT_ATOMS: atom_id res chain seq x y z
N MET A 1 28.38 -9.46 8.57
CA MET A 1 27.52 -10.66 8.72
C MET A 1 26.30 -10.35 9.59
N GLU A 2 26.47 -9.60 10.69
CA GLU A 2 25.37 -9.08 11.53
C GLU A 2 24.20 -8.43 10.76
N SER A 3 24.50 -7.54 9.79
CA SER A 3 23.47 -6.84 9.01
C SER A 3 22.59 -7.76 8.17
N PHE A 4 23.13 -8.89 7.71
CA PHE A 4 22.39 -9.85 6.90
C PHE A 4 21.39 -10.64 7.73
N VAL A 5 21.81 -11.11 8.91
CA VAL A 5 20.92 -11.81 9.85
C VAL A 5 19.82 -10.87 10.33
N LEU A 6 20.15 -9.61 10.63
CA LEU A 6 19.18 -8.60 11.03
C LEU A 6 18.15 -8.33 9.90
N ALA A 7 18.60 -8.12 8.67
CA ALA A 7 17.71 -7.93 7.52
C ALA A 7 16.79 -9.15 7.29
N LEU A 8 17.31 -10.38 7.49
CA LEU A 8 16.51 -11.60 7.41
C LEU A 8 15.43 -11.67 8.51
N VAL A 9 15.79 -11.36 9.75
CA VAL A 9 14.84 -11.36 10.86
C VAL A 9 13.75 -10.31 10.67
N LEU A 10 14.11 -9.08 10.24
CA LEU A 10 13.13 -8.04 9.93
C LEU A 10 12.19 -8.45 8.79
N THR A 11 12.73 -9.02 7.71
CA THR A 11 11.92 -9.50 6.58
C THR A 11 11.00 -10.66 7.00
N LEU A 12 11.49 -11.57 7.84
CA LEU A 12 10.69 -12.67 8.39
C LEU A 12 9.52 -12.14 9.23
N ILE A 13 9.76 -11.16 10.10
CA ILE A 13 8.72 -10.54 10.93
C ILE A 13 7.69 -9.81 10.05
N ALA A 14 8.13 -9.07 9.02
CA ALA A 14 7.24 -8.41 8.07
C ALA A 14 6.37 -9.41 7.30
N GLY A 15 6.96 -10.53 6.85
CA GLY A 15 6.23 -11.62 6.18
C GLY A 15 5.23 -12.33 7.09
N LEU A 16 5.61 -12.57 8.35
CA LEU A 16 4.72 -13.16 9.35
C LEU A 16 3.53 -12.24 9.67
N SER A 17 3.76 -10.92 9.75
CA SER A 17 2.69 -9.92 9.92
C SER A 17 1.64 -10.02 8.80
N THR A 18 2.08 -10.15 7.54
CA THR A 18 1.19 -10.31 6.38
C THR A 18 0.41 -11.62 6.45
N THR A 19 1.08 -12.71 6.83
CA THR A 19 0.45 -14.03 7.01
C THR A 19 -0.63 -14.00 8.08
N ILE A 20 -0.37 -13.35 9.22
CA ILE A 20 -1.33 -13.18 10.31
C ILE A 20 -2.53 -12.35 9.83
N GLY A 21 -2.30 -11.24 9.13
CA GLY A 21 -3.37 -10.41 8.56
C GLY A 21 -4.27 -11.19 7.59
N SER A 22 -3.67 -12.00 6.71
CA SER A 22 -4.40 -12.88 5.78
C SER A 22 -5.21 -13.96 6.51
N PHE A 23 -4.64 -14.57 7.55
CA PHE A 23 -5.35 -15.57 8.35
C PHE A 23 -6.60 -14.98 9.03
N ILE A 24 -6.50 -13.78 9.57
CA ILE A 24 -7.66 -13.05 10.15
C ILE A 24 -8.69 -12.75 9.05
N ALA A 25 -8.25 -12.33 7.86
CA ALA A 25 -9.15 -12.05 6.74
C ALA A 25 -9.98 -13.27 6.32
N ILE A 26 -9.41 -14.48 6.37
CA ILE A 26 -10.14 -15.73 6.06
C ILE A 26 -11.19 -16.05 7.14
N LEU A 27 -10.91 -15.78 8.42
CA LEU A 27 -11.87 -15.99 9.51
C LEU A 27 -13.06 -15.01 9.43
N VAL A 28 -12.82 -13.80 8.94
CA VAL A 28 -13.85 -12.77 8.75
C VAL A 28 -14.61 -13.03 7.44
N LYS A 29 -15.64 -13.90 7.49
CA LYS A 29 -16.42 -14.33 6.31
C LYS A 29 -17.06 -13.20 5.48
N LYS A 30 -17.39 -12.05 6.09
CA LYS A 30 -18.03 -10.90 5.41
C LYS A 30 -17.56 -9.58 6.03
N PRO A 31 -16.36 -9.07 5.68
CA PRO A 31 -15.92 -7.77 6.15
C PRO A 31 -16.85 -6.69 5.60
N SER A 32 -17.33 -5.80 6.47
CA SER A 32 -18.16 -4.67 6.03
C SER A 32 -17.33 -3.71 5.17
N SER A 33 -17.93 -3.08 4.16
CA SER A 33 -17.26 -2.07 3.32
C SER A 33 -16.58 -0.98 4.16
N LYS A 34 -17.22 -0.52 5.26
CA LYS A 34 -16.61 0.44 6.21
C LYS A 34 -15.31 -0.07 6.83
N PHE A 35 -15.26 -1.34 7.23
CA PHE A 35 -14.07 -1.93 7.85
C PHE A 35 -12.91 -2.02 6.85
N ILE A 36 -13.20 -2.45 5.61
CA ILE A 36 -12.21 -2.49 4.54
C ILE A 36 -11.67 -1.08 4.23
N SER A 37 -12.55 -0.08 4.10
CA SER A 37 -12.12 1.29 3.84
C SER A 37 -11.26 1.88 4.95
N ILE A 38 -11.54 1.55 6.23
CA ILE A 38 -10.72 1.97 7.36
C ILE A 38 -9.32 1.36 7.28
N ILE A 39 -9.21 0.05 7.04
CA ILE A 39 -7.92 -0.64 6.95
C ILE A 39 -7.13 -0.18 5.72
N MET A 40 -7.79 -0.03 4.57
CA MET A 40 -7.14 0.49 3.35
C MET A 40 -6.65 1.92 3.55
N GLY A 41 -7.46 2.79 4.17
CA GLY A 41 -7.05 4.16 4.50
C GLY A 41 -5.86 4.19 5.46
N PHE A 42 -5.86 3.33 6.49
CA PHE A 42 -4.73 3.19 7.41
C PHE A 42 -3.45 2.77 6.68
N SER A 43 -3.52 1.73 5.84
CA SER A 43 -2.38 1.24 5.07
C SER A 43 -1.88 2.29 4.08
N ALA A 44 -2.77 2.97 3.36
CA ALA A 44 -2.42 4.07 2.47
C ALA A 44 -1.71 5.20 3.22
N GLY A 45 -2.19 5.57 4.42
CA GLY A 45 -1.55 6.59 5.26
C GLY A 45 -0.13 6.20 5.69
N VAL A 46 0.07 4.96 6.16
CA VAL A 46 1.40 4.47 6.53
C VAL A 46 2.35 4.47 5.32
N MET A 47 1.89 4.00 4.15
CA MET A 47 2.71 3.99 2.94
C MET A 47 3.08 5.39 2.44
N VAL A 48 2.16 6.36 2.53
CA VAL A 48 2.47 7.76 2.22
C VAL A 48 3.52 8.30 3.19
N LEU A 49 3.39 8.06 4.50
CA LEU A 49 4.38 8.48 5.48
C LEU A 49 5.78 7.92 5.17
N VAL A 50 5.89 6.60 5.00
CA VAL A 50 7.16 5.93 4.67
C VAL A 50 7.75 6.47 3.37
N SER A 51 6.91 6.66 2.34
CA SER A 51 7.38 7.16 1.04
C SER A 51 7.97 8.56 1.11
N PHE A 52 7.34 9.49 1.84
CA PHE A 52 7.81 10.88 1.92
C PHE A 52 8.88 11.11 2.98
N VAL A 53 8.78 10.46 4.14
CA VAL A 53 9.68 10.70 5.27
C VAL A 53 10.94 9.86 5.16
N GLU A 54 10.83 8.61 4.71
CA GLU A 54 11.98 7.70 4.63
C GLU A 54 12.53 7.66 3.21
N LEU A 55 11.74 7.20 2.23
CA LEU A 55 12.25 6.90 0.88
C LEU A 55 12.68 8.17 0.12
N LEU A 56 11.87 9.22 0.13
CA LEU A 56 12.21 10.47 -0.56
C LEU A 56 13.43 11.16 0.08
N GLN A 57 13.49 11.22 1.42
CA GLN A 57 14.65 11.81 2.11
C GLN A 57 15.92 11.03 1.82
N GLN A 58 15.87 9.70 1.92
CA GLN A 58 17.01 8.85 1.58
C GLN A 58 17.44 9.00 0.12
N GLY A 59 16.50 9.18 -0.81
CA GLY A 59 16.78 9.47 -2.21
C GLY A 59 17.44 10.84 -2.43
N ILE A 60 16.98 11.87 -1.73
CA ILE A 60 17.58 13.22 -1.75
C ILE A 60 19.00 13.20 -1.17
N GLU A 61 19.21 12.52 -0.04
CA GLU A 61 20.53 12.37 0.58
C GLU A 61 21.52 11.63 -0.33
N SER A 62 21.04 10.61 -1.06
CA SER A 62 21.89 9.78 -1.90
C SER A 62 22.20 10.40 -3.27
N SER A 63 21.22 11.07 -3.90
CA SER A 63 21.33 11.55 -5.30
C SER A 63 21.25 13.08 -5.45
N GLY A 64 20.99 13.81 -4.37
CA GLY A 64 20.78 15.25 -4.38
C GLY A 64 19.31 15.65 -4.58
N PHE A 65 18.99 16.90 -4.23
CA PHE A 65 17.61 17.41 -4.19
C PHE A 65 16.87 17.24 -5.52
N ILE A 66 17.45 17.68 -6.64
CA ILE A 66 16.78 17.64 -7.95
C ILE A 66 16.56 16.20 -8.44
N LEU A 67 17.62 15.38 -8.42
CA LEU A 67 17.56 14.00 -8.93
C LEU A 67 16.66 13.11 -8.05
N GLY A 68 16.69 13.27 -6.72
CA GLY A 68 15.84 12.53 -5.80
C GLY A 68 14.35 12.74 -6.08
N HIS A 69 13.92 14.00 -6.23
CA HIS A 69 12.53 14.31 -6.58
C HIS A 69 12.17 13.81 -7.98
N LEU A 70 13.08 13.96 -8.96
CA LEU A 70 12.83 13.52 -10.33
C LEU A 70 12.56 12.02 -10.39
N PHE A 71 13.40 11.19 -9.77
CA PHE A 71 13.20 9.73 -9.75
C PHE A 71 12.01 9.31 -8.90
N PHE A 72 11.72 10.00 -7.81
CA PHE A 72 10.53 9.73 -6.99
C PHE A 72 9.25 9.96 -7.78
N PHE A 73 9.10 11.11 -8.44
CA PHE A 73 7.93 11.40 -9.27
C PHE A 73 7.89 10.56 -10.55
N LEU A 74 9.03 10.23 -11.14
CA LEU A 74 9.10 9.29 -12.26
C LEU A 74 8.57 7.91 -11.84
N GLY A 75 8.98 7.40 -10.68
CA GLY A 75 8.49 6.14 -10.12
C GLY A 75 6.99 6.16 -9.84
N MET A 76 6.50 7.26 -9.26
CA MET A 76 5.06 7.49 -9.05
C MET A 76 4.28 7.50 -10.37
N GLY A 77 4.80 8.18 -11.40
CA GLY A 77 4.19 8.20 -12.73
C GLY A 77 4.20 6.83 -13.40
N LEU A 78 5.27 6.05 -13.23
CA LEU A 78 5.38 4.69 -13.75
C LEU A 78 4.35 3.75 -13.12
N ILE A 79 4.23 3.75 -11.79
CA ILE A 79 3.24 2.89 -11.13
C ILE A 79 1.82 3.33 -11.47
N PHE A 80 1.55 4.63 -11.60
CA PHE A 80 0.26 5.13 -12.07
C PHE A 80 -0.05 4.67 -13.50
N LEU A 81 0.93 4.70 -14.40
CA LEU A 81 0.75 4.21 -15.78
C LEU A 81 0.47 2.70 -15.80
N ILE A 82 1.15 1.93 -14.94
CA ILE A 82 0.91 0.49 -14.78
C ILE A 82 -0.51 0.24 -14.27
N ASP A 83 -0.92 0.95 -13.22
CA ASP A 83 -2.25 0.82 -12.62
C ASP A 83 -3.38 1.14 -13.62
N VAL A 84 -3.23 2.22 -14.40
CA VAL A 84 -4.18 2.61 -15.46
C VAL A 84 -4.20 1.62 -16.62
N SER A 85 -3.04 1.05 -16.99
CA SER A 85 -2.96 0.09 -18.11
C SER A 85 -3.59 -1.25 -17.76
N ILE A 86 -3.62 -1.62 -16.48
CA ILE A 86 -4.25 -2.84 -16.02
C ILE A 86 -5.73 -2.51 -15.71
N SER A 87 -6.63 -2.92 -16.60
CA SER A 87 -8.08 -2.81 -16.37
C SER A 87 -8.51 -3.71 -15.21
N HIS A 88 -8.63 -3.16 -14.01
CA HIS A 88 -9.17 -3.87 -12.85
C HIS A 88 -10.70 -3.76 -12.84
N ILE A 89 -11.38 -4.91 -12.88
CA ILE A 89 -12.84 -4.99 -12.69
C ILE A 89 -13.11 -4.64 -11.21
N TYR A 90 -13.81 -3.53 -10.96
CA TYR A 90 -14.20 -3.12 -9.61
C TYR A 90 -15.31 -4.03 -9.07
N GLU A 91 -14.92 -5.08 -8.34
CA GLU A 91 -15.87 -6.02 -7.75
C GLU A 91 -16.45 -5.54 -6.40
N PHE A 92 -15.98 -4.38 -5.90
CA PHE A 92 -16.40 -3.79 -4.61
C PHE A 92 -17.31 -2.56 -4.72
N GLU A 93 -17.75 -2.17 -5.92
CA GLU A 93 -18.89 -1.24 -6.10
C GLU A 93 -20.17 -2.04 -6.34
N GLU A 94 -20.88 -2.44 -5.29
CA GLU A 94 -22.33 -2.55 -5.44
C GLU A 94 -22.88 -1.13 -5.59
N PRO A 95 -23.57 -0.78 -6.69
CA PRO A 95 -24.28 0.48 -6.78
C PRO A 95 -25.48 0.37 -5.84
N LYS A 96 -25.35 0.91 -4.62
CA LYS A 96 -26.50 1.24 -3.77
C LYS A 96 -27.26 2.44 -4.36
N LEU A 97 -27.83 2.29 -5.55
CA LEU A 97 -28.71 3.29 -6.17
C LEU A 97 -29.82 2.59 -6.97
N LYS A 98 -30.79 1.99 -6.28
CA LYS A 98 -32.24 2.07 -6.55
C LYS A 98 -33.00 1.00 -5.76
N GLU A 99 -33.46 1.35 -4.56
CA GLU A 99 -34.72 0.84 -3.99
C GLU A 99 -35.10 1.69 -2.78
N LYS A 100 -35.38 2.97 -3.05
CA LYS A 100 -36.14 3.82 -2.10
C LYS A 100 -36.93 4.88 -2.84
N LYS A 101 -37.89 4.42 -3.66
CA LYS A 101 -39.13 5.10 -4.06
C LYS A 101 -40.05 3.93 -4.40
N GLY A 102 -40.94 3.51 -3.51
CA GLY A 102 -42.13 4.27 -3.10
C GLY A 102 -43.29 3.63 -3.81
#